data_AF-A0A7S1LJR4-F1
#
_entry.id   AF-A0A7S1LJR4-F1
#
_cell.length_a   1.000
_cell.length_b   1.000
_cell.length_c   1.000
_cell.angle_alpha   90.00
_cell.angle_beta   90.00
_cell.angle_gamma   90.00
#
_symmetry.space_group_name_H-M   'P 1'
#
loop_
_entity.id
_entity.type
_entity.pdbx_description
1 polymer ?
#
loop_
_entity_poly.entity_id
_entity_poly.type
_entity_poly.pdbx_seq_one_letter_code
_entity_poly.pdbx_strand_id
1 'polypeptide(L)'
;GEREGAGTEEPRASLAAPRPAAPKAVSFQGAEAPAGGLRSPRGGDAVAEDPRDAVLSQERLPSKQPREERLASKHRKVALHSSERVLRRAFVVNFRRLMDLQKRLAVIHELIKSTAIAALTLVKAGNPWQLIYSVFFVAILLTLYGFHFGHYDNLDISDYRHLAELLEDDHCEWGGRQVANPNRFLKALTLSKPGRRRRAIYAIVFFSVLCLLMWLLLFGQWCFGLELFARHMHLLDPEFYATLLLVGTVMLVFHVIFEHVYWRETQCVMPPCEDGQPWDPRRHGVPRRYRLFGLPSMWFTSPEAHDALRLWIAHAQTLPPERRCPKISPEEMAIFALDPDGCSHLRNALLHAKLYGAHEQALLALDEDQLRASRLLEPREEPEELGMNLVFYDNQSREYSLPDEDYHQGQVHLLRRGGSMGTYILPGQRGTWSFDKGRGACLQDSV
;
A
#
# COMPACT_ATOMS: atom_id res chain seq x y z
N GLY A 1 -56.97 -5.58 -48.37
CA GLY A 1 -57.11 -4.77 -47.14
C GLY A 1 -55.73 -4.35 -46.74
N GLU A 2 -55.35 -3.16 -47.19
CA GLU A 2 -54.06 -2.52 -46.96
C GLU A 2 -53.82 -2.29 -45.47
N ARG A 3 -52.56 -2.41 -45.05
CA ARG A 3 -52.02 -1.58 -43.97
C ARG A 3 -50.55 -1.30 -44.25
N GLU A 4 -50.34 -0.06 -44.68
CA GLU A 4 -49.07 0.65 -44.73
C GLU A 4 -48.47 0.78 -43.32
N GLY A 5 -47.13 0.78 -43.26
CA GLY A 5 -46.35 1.00 -42.05
C GLY A 5 -44.99 1.56 -42.43
N ALA A 6 -44.93 2.88 -42.50
CA ALA A 6 -43.80 3.75 -42.84
C ALA A 6 -42.41 3.28 -42.36
N GLY A 7 -41.49 3.17 -43.32
CA GLY A 7 -40.06 3.12 -43.07
C GLY A 7 -39.50 4.51 -42.81
N THR A 8 -38.79 4.67 -41.69
CA THR A 8 -37.98 5.86 -41.38
C THR A 8 -36.53 5.51 -41.71
N GLU A 9 -36.00 6.06 -42.79
CA GLU A 9 -34.59 5.95 -43.16
C GLU A 9 -33.75 6.91 -42.30
N GLU A 10 -32.83 6.35 -41.52
CA GLU A 10 -31.74 7.08 -40.88
C GLU A 10 -30.58 7.29 -41.88
N PRO A 11 -30.07 8.51 -42.07
CA PRO A 11 -28.89 8.73 -42.91
C PRO A 11 -27.62 8.32 -42.16
N ARG A 12 -26.98 7.23 -42.61
CA ARG A 12 -25.62 6.86 -42.21
C ARG A 12 -24.62 7.91 -42.71
N ALA A 13 -24.22 8.82 -41.82
CA ALA A 13 -23.07 9.69 -42.03
C ALA A 13 -21.77 8.86 -41.88
N SER A 14 -21.07 8.66 -43.00
CA SER A 14 -19.73 8.08 -43.05
C SER A 14 -18.70 9.11 -42.56
N LEU A 15 -18.38 9.08 -41.27
CA LEU A 15 -17.21 9.76 -40.73
C LEU A 15 -15.95 8.94 -41.05
N ALA A 16 -15.29 9.31 -42.14
CA ALA A 16 -13.94 8.88 -42.45
C ALA A 16 -12.97 9.50 -41.43
N ALA A 17 -12.44 8.66 -40.53
CA ALA A 17 -11.38 9.06 -39.60
C ALA A 17 -10.05 9.24 -40.37
N PRO A 18 -9.30 10.34 -40.16
CA PRO A 18 -7.98 10.52 -40.73
C PRO A 18 -6.96 9.59 -40.04
N ARG A 19 -6.18 8.87 -40.86
CA ARG A 19 -5.03 8.08 -40.42
C ARG A 19 -3.98 8.98 -39.75
N PRO A 20 -3.47 8.64 -38.55
CA PRO A 20 -2.32 9.34 -37.98
C PRO A 20 -1.06 9.00 -38.76
N ALA A 21 -0.30 10.04 -39.12
CA ALA A 21 0.99 9.94 -39.78
C ALA A 21 2.04 9.33 -38.82
N ALA A 22 2.80 8.37 -39.33
CA ALA A 22 3.89 7.74 -38.61
C ALA A 22 5.02 8.74 -38.29
N PRO A 23 5.59 8.74 -37.07
CA PRO A 23 6.75 9.57 -36.77
C PRO A 23 8.00 9.04 -37.49
N LYS A 24 8.71 9.95 -38.16
CA LYS A 24 10.01 9.71 -38.79
C LYS A 24 11.04 9.39 -37.71
N ALA A 25 11.67 8.23 -37.82
CA ALA A 25 12.86 7.88 -37.06
C ALA A 25 14.01 8.81 -37.44
N VAL A 26 14.49 9.61 -36.49
CA VAL A 26 15.73 10.37 -36.60
C VAL A 26 16.85 9.46 -36.11
N SER A 27 17.74 9.05 -37.01
CA SER A 27 18.97 8.36 -36.65
C SER A 27 19.95 9.38 -36.06
N PHE A 28 20.39 9.16 -34.82
CA PHE A 28 21.52 9.88 -34.24
C PHE A 28 22.78 9.02 -34.43
N GLN A 29 23.68 9.49 -35.29
CA GLN A 29 25.04 8.99 -35.44
C GLN A 29 25.97 9.76 -34.50
N GLY A 30 26.76 9.02 -33.72
CA GLY A 30 28.18 9.26 -33.46
C GLY A 30 28.61 10.54 -32.76
N ALA A 31 29.06 10.41 -31.51
CA ALA A 31 30.17 11.22 -30.99
C ALA A 31 31.02 10.35 -30.05
N GLU A 32 32.21 10.00 -30.54
CA GLU A 32 33.31 9.42 -29.77
C GLU A 32 33.81 10.43 -28.72
N ALA A 33 34.10 9.96 -27.51
CA ALA A 33 34.81 10.72 -26.49
C ALA A 33 36.15 10.03 -26.18
N PRO A 34 37.26 10.78 -26.05
CA PRO A 34 38.58 10.20 -25.83
C PRO A 34 38.82 9.89 -24.35
N ALA A 35 39.43 8.73 -24.11
CA ALA A 35 39.90 8.28 -22.81
C ALA A 35 41.12 9.12 -22.37
N GLY A 36 40.89 10.02 -21.41
CA GLY A 36 41.94 10.71 -20.66
C GLY A 36 42.32 9.91 -19.41
N GLY A 37 43.56 9.44 -19.38
CA GLY A 37 44.13 8.73 -18.24
C GLY A 37 44.38 9.65 -17.03
N LEU A 38 44.30 9.07 -15.84
CA LEU A 38 44.88 9.64 -14.63
C LEU A 38 45.47 8.55 -13.74
N ARG A 39 46.76 8.75 -13.49
CA ARG A 39 47.63 8.03 -12.55
C ARG A 39 47.06 8.09 -11.13
N SER A 40 47.22 7.00 -10.38
CA SER A 40 47.23 7.04 -8.92
C SER A 40 48.49 6.37 -8.40
N PRO A 41 49.29 7.01 -7.52
CA PRO A 41 50.52 6.44 -7.00
C PRO A 41 50.30 5.61 -5.72
N ARG A 42 51.13 4.56 -5.66
CA ARG A 42 51.72 3.88 -4.50
C ARG A 42 51.64 4.61 -3.14
N GLY A 43 51.31 3.80 -2.13
CA GLY A 43 52.26 3.40 -1.09
C GLY A 43 52.30 4.27 0.16
N GLY A 44 52.00 3.66 1.31
CA GLY A 44 52.16 4.26 2.63
C GLY A 44 52.01 3.21 3.71
N ASP A 45 53.12 2.89 4.37
CA ASP A 45 53.31 1.78 5.29
C ASP A 45 52.66 1.94 6.68
N ALA A 46 52.32 0.78 7.24
CA ALA A 46 52.37 0.35 8.63
C ALA A 46 52.65 1.38 9.75
N VAL A 47 51.78 1.40 10.76
CA VAL A 47 52.20 1.41 12.18
C VAL A 47 51.25 0.50 12.96
N ALA A 48 51.80 -0.56 13.56
CA ALA A 48 51.15 -1.37 14.57
C ALA A 48 51.39 -0.71 15.94
N GLU A 49 50.31 -0.31 16.63
CA GLU A 49 50.39 0.13 18.01
C GLU A 49 49.92 -0.97 18.97
N ASP A 50 50.72 -1.12 20.01
CA ASP A 50 50.70 -2.07 21.11
C ASP A 50 49.62 -1.72 22.15
N PRO A 51 48.74 -2.64 22.60
CA PRO A 51 47.71 -2.34 23.57
C PRO A 51 48.11 -2.85 24.95
N ARG A 52 49.04 -2.17 25.62
CA ARG A 52 49.27 -2.34 27.06
C ARG A 52 49.53 -0.98 27.70
N ASP A 53 48.87 -0.79 28.85
CA ASP A 53 49.05 0.30 29.82
C ASP A 53 48.25 1.59 29.58
N ALA A 54 46.98 1.56 30.01
CA ALA A 54 46.29 2.75 30.53
C ALA A 54 45.14 2.36 31.47
N VAL A 55 45.49 1.74 32.61
CA VAL A 55 44.65 1.73 33.81
C VAL A 55 45.09 2.93 34.64
N LEU A 56 44.26 3.98 34.71
CA LEU A 56 44.00 4.85 35.87
C LEU A 56 43.41 6.20 35.43
N SER A 57 42.42 6.65 36.21
CA SER A 57 41.90 8.03 36.26
C SER A 57 40.72 8.35 35.34
N GLN A 58 39.55 7.76 35.67
CA GLN A 58 38.26 8.25 35.19
C GLN A 58 37.86 9.49 36.02
N GLU A 59 38.43 10.65 35.69
CA GLU A 59 37.96 11.95 36.15
C GLU A 59 36.55 12.20 35.59
N ARG A 60 35.60 12.47 36.50
CA ARG A 60 34.24 12.90 36.17
C ARG A 60 34.28 14.31 35.57
N LEU A 61 34.47 14.40 34.26
CA LEU A 61 34.21 15.62 33.50
C LEU A 61 32.70 15.93 33.58
N PRO A 62 32.30 17.16 33.96
CA PRO A 62 30.90 17.57 33.91
C PRO A 62 30.44 17.54 32.46
N SER A 63 29.43 16.71 32.16
CA SER A 63 28.87 16.57 30.82
C SER A 63 28.36 17.93 30.35
N LYS A 64 29.14 18.61 29.52
CA LYS A 64 28.69 19.74 28.71
C LYS A 64 27.72 19.21 27.65
N GLN A 65 26.49 18.90 28.06
CA GLN A 65 25.31 18.98 27.20
C GLN A 65 24.51 20.26 27.55
N PRO A 66 24.85 21.46 27.02
CA PRO A 66 23.91 22.57 27.21
C PRO A 66 23.97 23.60 26.07
N ARG A 67 23.19 23.41 24.99
CA ARG A 67 22.52 24.52 24.27
C ARG A 67 21.74 24.06 23.05
N GLU A 68 22.22 23.05 22.32
CA GLU A 68 21.60 22.62 21.07
C GLU A 68 20.22 22.00 21.27
N GLU A 69 20.02 21.17 22.30
CA GLU A 69 18.69 20.62 22.62
C GLU A 69 17.66 21.70 22.98
N ARG A 70 18.09 22.82 23.59
CA ARG A 70 17.18 23.94 23.89
C ARG A 70 16.76 24.70 22.63
N LEU A 71 17.64 24.82 21.63
CA LEU A 71 17.30 25.46 20.35
C LEU A 71 16.43 24.54 19.47
N ALA A 72 16.71 23.24 19.43
CA ALA A 72 15.86 22.25 18.75
C ALA A 72 14.44 22.21 19.35
N SER A 73 14.32 22.33 20.68
CA SER A 73 12.99 22.40 21.33
C SER A 73 12.19 23.65 21.00
N LYS A 74 12.86 24.76 20.61
CA LYS A 74 12.22 26.04 20.30
C LYS A 74 11.66 26.08 18.88
N HIS A 75 12.34 25.51 17.89
CA HIS A 75 11.78 25.37 16.54
C HIS A 75 10.59 24.41 16.50
N ARG A 76 10.57 23.39 17.37
CA ARG A 76 9.45 22.44 17.46
C ARG A 76 8.13 23.07 17.92
N LYS A 77 8.15 24.15 18.71
CA LYS A 77 6.93 24.78 19.26
C LYS A 77 6.24 25.76 18.31
N VAL A 78 6.93 26.31 17.31
CA VAL A 78 6.34 27.24 16.32
C VAL A 78 5.40 26.50 15.34
N ALA A 79 5.51 25.17 15.23
CA ALA A 79 4.67 24.33 14.36
C ALA A 79 3.21 24.10 14.84
N LEU A 80 2.84 24.54 16.05
CA LEU A 80 1.52 24.25 16.63
C LEU A 80 0.38 25.13 16.07
N HIS A 81 0.65 26.37 15.66
CA HIS A 81 -0.38 27.25 15.05
C HIS A 81 -0.53 27.06 13.54
N SER A 82 0.48 26.57 12.83
CA SER A 82 0.32 26.11 11.44
C SER A 82 -0.48 24.79 11.34
N SER A 83 -0.66 24.10 12.47
CA SER A 83 -1.30 22.78 12.53
C SER A 83 -2.71 22.75 11.96
N GLU A 84 -3.53 23.81 12.09
CA GLU A 84 -4.90 23.78 11.58
C GLU A 84 -4.96 23.82 10.06
N ARG A 85 -4.13 24.67 9.42
CA ARG A 85 -4.05 24.73 7.96
C ARG A 85 -3.47 23.42 7.39
N VAL A 86 -2.43 22.90 8.03
CA VAL A 86 -1.80 21.62 7.65
C VAL A 86 -2.81 20.47 7.70
N LEU A 87 -3.67 20.43 8.74
CA LEU A 87 -4.64 19.35 8.93
C LEU A 87 -5.86 19.43 7.99
N ARG A 88 -6.11 20.52 7.27
CA ARG A 88 -7.26 20.60 6.34
C ARG A 88 -7.16 19.61 5.19
N ARG A 89 -5.97 19.46 4.64
CA ARG A 89 -5.64 18.50 3.58
C ARG A 89 -4.41 17.71 3.99
N ALA A 90 -4.61 16.70 4.83
CA ALA A 90 -3.51 15.85 5.28
C ALA A 90 -3.83 14.37 5.16
N PHE A 91 -2.79 13.62 4.79
CA PHE A 91 -2.72 12.18 4.95
C PHE A 91 -1.88 11.88 6.20
N VAL A 92 -2.53 11.30 7.21
CA VAL A 92 -1.93 11.05 8.50
C VAL A 92 -1.54 9.59 8.63
N VAL A 93 -0.29 9.33 9.02
CA VAL A 93 0.24 7.99 9.28
C VAL A 93 0.58 7.86 10.77
N ASN A 94 -0.11 6.95 11.46
CA ASN A 94 0.23 6.55 12.81
C ASN A 94 1.30 5.46 12.76
N PHE A 95 2.56 5.90 12.71
CA PHE A 95 3.74 5.07 12.50
C PHE A 95 3.77 3.82 13.40
N ARG A 96 3.58 4.00 14.72
CA ARG A 96 3.66 2.89 15.68
C ARG A 96 2.58 1.85 15.45
N ARG A 97 1.34 2.33 15.24
CA ARG A 97 0.22 1.44 14.95
C ARG A 97 0.38 0.73 13.62
N LEU A 98 0.94 1.39 12.61
CA LEU A 98 1.19 0.78 11.31
C LEU A 98 2.23 -0.35 11.42
N MET A 99 3.34 -0.13 12.13
CA MET A 99 4.31 -1.21 12.39
C MET A 99 3.69 -2.38 13.17
N ASP A 100 2.89 -2.09 14.21
CA ASP A 100 2.20 -3.12 14.97
C ASP A 100 1.20 -3.89 14.11
N LEU A 101 0.52 -3.20 13.20
CA LEU A 101 -0.39 -3.80 12.23
C LEU A 101 0.37 -4.75 11.30
N GLN A 102 1.47 -4.31 10.69
CA GLN A 102 2.28 -5.15 9.81
C GLN A 102 2.73 -6.44 10.51
N LYS A 103 3.21 -6.33 11.76
CA LYS A 103 3.59 -7.49 12.58
C LYS A 103 2.41 -8.45 12.80
N ARG A 104 1.24 -7.92 13.15
CA ARG A 104 0.03 -8.75 13.37
C ARG A 104 -0.42 -9.43 12.09
N LEU A 105 -0.45 -8.70 10.97
CA LEU A 105 -0.84 -9.25 9.67
C LEU A 105 0.15 -10.33 9.20
N ALA A 106 1.46 -10.17 9.44
CA ALA A 106 2.46 -11.19 9.16
C ALA A 106 2.25 -12.47 9.99
N VAL A 107 1.94 -12.34 11.29
CA VAL A 107 1.63 -13.49 12.14
C VAL A 107 0.36 -14.21 11.66
N ILE A 108 -0.70 -13.46 11.34
CA ILE A 108 -1.95 -14.04 10.82
C ILE A 108 -1.70 -14.74 9.48
N HIS A 109 -0.87 -14.15 8.62
CA HIS A 109 -0.49 -14.73 7.33
C HIS A 109 0.23 -16.07 7.50
N GLU A 110 1.26 -16.13 8.34
CA GLU A 110 1.99 -17.38 8.61
C GLU A 110 1.09 -18.43 9.28
N LEU A 111 0.11 -18.02 10.09
CA LEU A 111 -0.88 -18.92 10.67
C LEU A 111 -1.82 -19.51 9.60
N ILE A 112 -2.32 -18.69 8.68
CA ILE A 112 -3.17 -19.15 7.57
C ILE A 112 -2.38 -20.08 6.64
N LYS A 113 -1.14 -19.72 6.31
CA LYS A 113 -0.23 -20.52 5.48
C LYS A 113 0.09 -21.88 6.11
N SER A 114 0.47 -21.90 7.39
CA SER A 114 0.73 -23.16 8.11
C SER A 114 -0.52 -24.03 8.25
N THR A 115 -1.69 -23.42 8.51
CA THR A 115 -2.98 -24.13 8.52
C THR A 115 -3.28 -24.74 7.16
N ALA A 116 -3.03 -24.01 6.07
CA ALA A 116 -3.24 -24.51 4.71
C ALA A 116 -2.31 -25.72 4.41
N ILE A 117 -1.03 -25.63 4.78
CA ILE A 117 -0.07 -26.74 4.60
C ILE A 117 -0.50 -27.96 5.44
N ALA A 118 -0.87 -27.75 6.70
CA ALA A 118 -1.33 -28.83 7.57
C ALA A 118 -2.61 -29.49 7.03
N ALA A 119 -3.54 -28.70 6.50
CA ALA A 119 -4.78 -29.20 5.91
C ALA A 119 -4.54 -30.11 4.69
N LEU A 120 -3.47 -29.92 3.92
CA LEU A 120 -3.10 -30.83 2.83
C LEU A 120 -2.74 -32.23 3.32
N THR A 121 -2.31 -32.38 4.58
CA THR A 121 -2.00 -33.69 5.18
C THR A 121 -3.24 -34.45 5.63
N LEU A 122 -4.40 -33.78 5.70
CA LEU A 122 -5.67 -34.38 6.09
C LEU A 122 -6.38 -35.07 4.94
N VAL A 123 -5.80 -35.12 3.73
CA VAL A 123 -6.41 -35.82 2.59
C VAL A 123 -6.45 -37.32 2.88
N LYS A 124 -7.64 -37.93 2.77
CA LYS A 124 -7.82 -39.38 2.85
C LYS A 124 -8.50 -39.89 1.58
N ALA A 125 -8.07 -41.06 1.13
CA ALA A 125 -8.59 -41.74 -0.06
C ALA A 125 -9.00 -43.18 0.25
N GLY A 126 -9.57 -43.42 1.43
CA GLY A 126 -9.99 -44.77 1.85
C GLY A 126 -11.18 -45.30 1.04
N ASN A 127 -11.99 -44.41 0.46
CA ASN A 127 -13.08 -44.75 -0.43
C ASN A 127 -13.29 -43.62 -1.47
N PRO A 128 -14.01 -43.85 -2.59
CA PRO A 128 -14.14 -42.85 -3.66
C PRO A 128 -14.81 -41.55 -3.19
N TRP A 129 -15.74 -41.63 -2.24
CA TRP A 129 -16.41 -40.45 -1.68
C TRP A 129 -15.46 -39.61 -0.83
N GLN A 130 -14.69 -40.22 0.08
CA GLN A 130 -13.65 -39.55 0.86
C GLN A 130 -12.64 -38.85 -0.05
N LEU A 131 -12.25 -39.48 -1.17
CA LEU A 131 -11.38 -38.85 -2.15
C LEU A 131 -12.04 -37.61 -2.77
N ILE A 132 -13.28 -37.72 -3.26
CA ILE A 132 -14.01 -36.59 -3.87
C ILE A 132 -14.11 -35.41 -2.89
N TYR A 133 -14.50 -35.68 -1.64
CA TYR A 133 -14.61 -34.66 -0.62
C TYR A 133 -13.26 -34.06 -0.22
N SER A 134 -12.21 -34.87 -0.13
CA SER A 134 -10.86 -34.37 0.14
C SER A 134 -10.38 -33.45 -0.98
N VAL A 135 -10.61 -33.83 -2.25
CA VAL A 135 -10.27 -33.00 -3.40
C VAL A 135 -11.04 -31.69 -3.38
N PHE A 136 -12.35 -31.74 -3.10
CA PHE A 136 -13.18 -30.54 -3.00
C PHE A 136 -12.74 -29.62 -1.86
N PHE A 137 -12.45 -30.19 -0.68
CA PHE A 137 -11.93 -29.47 0.47
C PHE A 137 -10.60 -28.78 0.13
N VAL A 138 -9.64 -29.50 -0.47
CA VAL A 138 -8.36 -28.94 -0.89
C VAL A 138 -8.56 -27.82 -1.92
N ALA A 139 -9.47 -27.99 -2.89
CA ALA A 139 -9.75 -26.95 -3.89
C ALA A 139 -10.30 -25.66 -3.25
N ILE A 140 -11.23 -25.79 -2.29
CA ILE A 140 -11.76 -24.66 -1.51
C ILE A 140 -10.64 -23.99 -0.72
N LEU A 141 -9.86 -24.78 0.01
CA LEU A 141 -8.77 -24.32 0.85
C LEU A 141 -7.72 -23.56 0.04
N LEU A 142 -7.29 -24.10 -1.10
CA LEU A 142 -6.33 -23.44 -2.00
C LEU A 142 -6.91 -22.16 -2.60
N THR A 143 -8.20 -22.13 -2.92
CA THR A 143 -8.89 -20.93 -3.41
C THR A 143 -8.90 -19.84 -2.34
N LEU A 144 -9.28 -20.18 -1.11
CA LEU A 144 -9.30 -19.26 0.03
C LEU A 144 -7.88 -18.75 0.34
N TYR A 145 -6.89 -19.65 0.34
CA TYR A 145 -5.48 -19.28 0.50
C TYR A 145 -5.00 -18.35 -0.61
N GLY A 146 -5.32 -18.63 -1.87
CA GLY A 146 -4.95 -17.78 -3.01
C GLY A 146 -5.53 -16.37 -2.91
N PHE A 147 -6.78 -16.24 -2.46
CA PHE A 147 -7.38 -14.93 -2.17
C PHE A 147 -6.65 -14.20 -1.05
N HIS A 148 -6.36 -14.90 0.05
CA HIS A 148 -5.62 -14.33 1.18
C HIS A 148 -4.21 -13.90 0.78
N PHE A 149 -3.44 -14.79 0.15
CA PHE A 149 -2.07 -14.55 -0.29
C PHE A 149 -2.02 -13.33 -1.21
N GLY A 150 -2.87 -13.29 -2.24
CA GLY A 150 -2.90 -12.15 -3.15
C GLY A 150 -3.24 -10.83 -2.47
N HIS A 151 -3.98 -10.84 -1.36
CA HIS A 151 -4.27 -9.62 -0.60
C HIS A 151 -3.14 -9.24 0.35
N TYR A 152 -2.49 -10.21 0.97
CA TYR A 152 -1.31 -9.99 1.79
C TYR A 152 -0.14 -9.44 0.97
N ASP A 153 0.06 -9.95 -0.25
CA ASP A 153 1.08 -9.52 -1.21
C ASP A 153 0.99 -8.02 -1.54
N ASN A 154 -0.22 -7.45 -1.54
CA ASN A 154 -0.41 -6.00 -1.73
C ASN A 154 0.10 -5.13 -0.57
N LEU A 155 0.42 -5.73 0.58
CA LEU A 155 1.07 -5.01 1.66
C LEU A 155 2.59 -4.93 1.45
N ASP A 156 3.13 -5.66 0.46
CA ASP A 156 4.50 -5.49 0.04
C ASP A 156 4.65 -4.21 -0.78
N ILE A 157 5.61 -3.40 -0.36
CA ILE A 157 5.93 -2.14 -0.99
C ILE A 157 6.93 -2.28 -2.13
N SER A 158 7.61 -3.41 -2.21
CA SER A 158 8.68 -3.64 -3.17
C SER A 158 8.21 -3.38 -4.60
N ASP A 159 6.99 -3.83 -4.93
CA ASP A 159 6.35 -3.59 -6.23
C ASP A 159 6.03 -2.11 -6.45
N TYR A 160 5.50 -1.42 -5.44
CA TYR A 160 5.20 0.00 -5.52
C TYR A 160 6.47 0.83 -5.74
N ARG A 161 7.53 0.52 -5.00
CA ARG A 161 8.83 1.18 -5.13
C ARG A 161 9.43 0.94 -6.51
N HIS A 162 9.49 -0.32 -6.94
CA HIS A 162 10.04 -0.67 -8.25
C HIS A 162 9.25 0.00 -9.39
N LEU A 163 7.92 0.01 -9.28
CA LEU A 163 7.07 0.68 -10.24
C LEU A 163 7.28 2.19 -10.26
N ALA A 164 7.39 2.83 -9.09
CA ALA A 164 7.64 4.26 -9.01
C ALA A 164 9.01 4.66 -9.57
N GLU A 165 10.02 3.79 -9.46
CA GLU A 165 11.34 3.97 -10.07
C GLU A 165 11.32 3.81 -11.60
N LEU A 166 10.42 2.99 -12.15
CA LEU A 166 10.22 2.81 -13.58
C LEU A 166 9.37 3.91 -14.23
N LEU A 167 8.61 4.66 -13.43
CA LEU A 167 7.73 5.73 -13.91
C LEU A 167 8.47 7.07 -13.92
N GLU A 168 8.34 7.80 -15.03
CA GLU A 168 8.88 9.15 -15.16
C GLU A 168 7.92 10.19 -14.58
N ASP A 169 8.51 11.27 -14.04
CA ASP A 169 7.76 12.46 -13.66
C ASP A 169 7.21 13.16 -14.92
N ASP A 170 6.06 13.83 -14.76
CA ASP A 170 5.49 14.60 -15.86
C ASP A 170 6.26 15.93 -15.97
N HIS A 171 6.84 16.18 -17.14
CA HIS A 171 7.40 17.49 -17.48
C HIS A 171 6.53 18.11 -18.55
N CYS A 172 6.01 19.29 -18.28
CA CYS A 172 5.17 20.02 -19.22
C CYS A 172 5.74 21.42 -19.43
N GLU A 173 5.62 21.92 -20.66
CA GLU A 173 5.92 23.31 -20.96
C GLU A 173 4.67 24.16 -20.73
N TRP A 174 4.79 25.18 -19.90
CA TRP A 174 3.71 26.07 -19.54
C TRP A 174 4.17 27.52 -19.58
N GLY A 175 3.53 28.34 -20.43
CA GLY A 175 3.95 29.74 -20.61
C GLY A 175 5.42 29.90 -21.04
N GLY A 176 5.96 28.94 -21.79
CA GLY A 176 7.37 28.90 -22.21
C GLY A 176 8.36 28.52 -21.10
N ARG A 177 7.88 28.04 -19.94
CA ARG A 177 8.70 27.52 -18.84
C ARG A 177 8.44 26.03 -18.66
N GLN A 178 9.50 25.26 -18.40
CA GLN A 178 9.34 23.86 -18.03
C GLN A 178 8.85 23.78 -16.57
N VAL A 179 7.71 23.15 -16.37
CA VAL A 179 7.11 22.92 -15.05
C VAL A 179 7.31 21.47 -14.66
N ALA A 180 7.99 21.25 -13.54
CA ALA A 180 8.16 19.93 -12.96
C ALA A 180 6.87 19.50 -12.24
N ASN A 181 6.45 18.26 -12.48
CA ASN A 181 5.29 17.66 -11.85
C ASN A 181 5.62 16.26 -11.29
N PRO A 182 5.80 16.13 -9.96
CA PRO A 182 6.23 14.90 -9.29
C PRO A 182 5.12 13.84 -9.19
N ASN A 183 4.48 13.51 -10.32
CA ASN A 183 3.33 12.62 -10.39
C ASN A 183 3.68 11.14 -10.45
N ARG A 184 4.96 10.76 -10.60
CA ARG A 184 5.35 9.34 -10.77
C ARG A 184 4.80 8.42 -9.68
N PHE A 185 4.80 8.91 -8.44
CA PHE A 185 4.29 8.16 -7.28
C PHE A 185 2.77 8.04 -7.27
N LEU A 186 2.06 9.08 -7.73
CA LEU A 186 0.61 9.07 -7.85
C LEU A 186 0.17 8.10 -8.95
N LYS A 187 0.90 8.05 -10.07
CA LYS A 187 0.70 7.05 -11.13
C LYS A 187 0.91 5.64 -10.59
N ALA A 188 1.96 5.41 -9.79
CA ALA A 188 2.25 4.09 -9.21
C ALA A 188 1.09 3.55 -8.34
N LEU A 189 0.38 4.43 -7.61
CA LEU A 189 -0.73 4.04 -6.71
C LEU A 189 -1.96 3.45 -7.44
N THR A 190 -1.99 3.55 -8.76
CA THR A 190 -3.16 3.21 -9.57
C THR A 190 -3.18 1.80 -10.11
N LEU A 191 -2.02 1.13 -10.10
CA LEU A 191 -1.93 -0.23 -10.65
C LEU A 191 -2.62 -1.27 -9.75
N SER A 192 -3.17 -0.85 -8.61
CA SER A 192 -4.03 -1.66 -7.77
C SER A 192 -5.30 -2.08 -8.51
N LYS A 193 -5.49 -3.40 -8.63
CA LYS A 193 -6.58 -3.99 -9.44
C LYS A 193 -7.96 -3.64 -8.87
N PRO A 194 -8.87 -3.01 -9.64
CA PRO A 194 -10.21 -2.68 -9.17
C PRO A 194 -11.02 -3.93 -8.79
N GLY A 195 -12.01 -3.74 -7.92
CA GLY A 195 -13.02 -4.75 -7.61
C GLY A 195 -12.54 -5.92 -6.72
N ARG A 196 -11.27 -5.95 -6.29
CA ARG A 196 -10.75 -6.99 -5.40
C ARG A 196 -11.55 -7.08 -4.09
N ARG A 197 -11.84 -5.95 -3.45
CA ARG A 197 -12.67 -5.88 -2.24
C ARG A 197 -14.00 -6.61 -2.42
N ARG A 198 -14.74 -6.31 -3.48
CA ARG A 198 -16.06 -6.92 -3.72
C ARG A 198 -15.92 -8.42 -3.88
N ARG A 199 -14.90 -8.87 -4.64
CA ARG A 199 -14.58 -10.29 -4.79
C ARG A 199 -14.24 -10.97 -3.46
N ALA A 200 -13.42 -10.33 -2.61
CA ALA A 200 -13.08 -10.85 -1.28
C ALA A 200 -14.32 -10.96 -0.39
N ILE A 201 -15.18 -9.93 -0.34
CA ILE A 201 -16.43 -9.97 0.41
C ILE A 201 -17.35 -11.09 -0.10
N TYR A 202 -17.53 -11.20 -1.42
CA TYR A 202 -18.35 -12.27 -2.00
C TYR A 202 -17.77 -13.66 -1.70
N ALA A 203 -16.45 -13.83 -1.77
CA ALA A 203 -15.78 -15.07 -1.41
C ALA A 203 -16.01 -15.42 0.08
N ILE A 204 -15.79 -14.47 1.00
CA ILE A 204 -16.03 -14.66 2.44
C ILE A 204 -17.47 -15.05 2.71
N VAL A 205 -18.44 -14.32 2.15
CA VAL A 205 -19.88 -14.60 2.33
C VAL A 205 -20.23 -15.97 1.77
N PHE A 206 -19.78 -16.28 0.55
CA PHE A 206 -20.00 -17.58 -0.08
C PHE A 206 -19.45 -18.73 0.77
N PHE A 207 -18.19 -18.66 1.18
CA PHE A 207 -17.57 -19.70 2.01
C PHE A 207 -18.19 -19.78 3.41
N SER A 208 -18.66 -18.67 3.98
CA SER A 208 -19.37 -18.66 5.27
C SER A 208 -20.71 -19.37 5.18
N VAL A 209 -21.49 -19.09 4.14
CA VAL A 209 -22.77 -19.78 3.88
C VAL A 209 -22.53 -21.27 3.64
N LEU A 210 -21.52 -21.62 2.83
CA LEU A 210 -21.16 -23.02 2.59
C LEU A 210 -20.77 -23.74 3.89
N CYS A 211 -19.90 -23.14 4.72
CA CYS A 211 -19.52 -23.71 6.01
C CYS A 211 -20.72 -23.86 6.95
N LEU A 212 -21.59 -22.85 7.03
CA LEU A 212 -22.80 -22.90 7.85
C LEU A 212 -23.73 -24.03 7.43
N LEU A 213 -23.97 -24.18 6.12
CA LEU A 213 -24.79 -25.27 5.58
C LEU A 213 -24.19 -26.64 5.93
N MET A 214 -22.87 -26.81 5.78
CA MET A 214 -22.19 -28.06 6.14
C MET A 214 -22.30 -28.36 7.65
N TRP A 215 -22.17 -27.35 8.51
CA TRP A 215 -22.35 -27.50 9.95
C TRP A 215 -23.79 -27.87 10.33
N LEU A 216 -24.78 -27.25 9.68
CA LEU A 216 -26.20 -27.57 9.91
C LEU A 216 -26.52 -29.02 9.51
N LEU A 217 -25.94 -29.51 8.42
CA LEU A 217 -26.09 -30.92 8.00
C LEU A 217 -25.46 -31.87 9.01
N LEU A 218 -24.23 -31.57 9.47
CA LEU A 218 -23.53 -32.38 10.47
C LEU A 218 -24.29 -32.39 11.82
N PHE A 219 -24.76 -31.22 12.26
CA PHE A 219 -25.55 -31.08 13.48
C PHE A 219 -26.91 -31.79 13.36
N GLY A 220 -27.58 -31.66 12.23
CA GLY A 220 -28.85 -32.35 11.96
C GLY A 220 -28.69 -33.88 12.00
N GLN A 221 -27.57 -34.38 11.47
CA GLN A 221 -27.21 -35.79 11.58
C GLN A 221 -26.99 -36.21 13.03
N TRP A 222 -26.26 -35.43 13.84
CA TRP A 222 -26.02 -35.73 15.25
C TRP A 222 -27.27 -35.69 16.12
N CYS A 223 -28.14 -34.69 15.91
CA CYS A 223 -29.29 -34.47 16.79
C CYS A 223 -30.52 -35.29 16.41
N PHE A 224 -30.77 -35.47 15.11
CA PHE A 224 -32.03 -36.05 14.63
C PHE A 224 -31.85 -37.37 13.91
N GLY A 225 -30.62 -37.81 13.68
CA GLY A 225 -30.35 -39.06 12.96
C GLY A 225 -30.99 -39.10 11.57
N LEU A 226 -31.03 -37.96 10.87
CA LEU A 226 -31.71 -37.79 9.58
C LEU A 226 -31.37 -38.93 8.62
N GLU A 227 -32.26 -39.91 8.44
CA GLU A 227 -31.96 -41.16 7.72
C GLU A 227 -31.53 -40.96 6.26
N LEU A 228 -32.08 -39.94 5.59
CA LEU A 228 -31.68 -39.51 4.24
C LEU A 228 -30.18 -39.17 4.17
N PHE A 229 -29.67 -38.55 5.23
CA PHE A 229 -28.27 -38.19 5.35
C PHE A 229 -27.45 -39.34 5.93
N ALA A 230 -28.00 -40.10 6.88
CA ALA A 230 -27.36 -41.28 7.46
C ALA A 230 -27.00 -42.34 6.40
N ARG A 231 -27.80 -42.52 5.34
CA ARG A 231 -27.49 -43.47 4.27
C ARG A 231 -26.28 -43.04 3.41
N HIS A 232 -26.14 -41.75 3.15
CA HIS A 232 -24.96 -41.19 2.47
C HIS A 232 -23.76 -41.11 3.41
N MET A 233 -23.99 -40.72 4.67
CA MET A 233 -22.97 -40.57 5.69
C MET A 233 -22.48 -41.91 6.24
N HIS A 234 -23.22 -43.02 6.13
CA HIS A 234 -22.69 -44.33 6.53
C HIS A 234 -21.49 -44.76 5.67
N LEU A 235 -21.38 -44.22 4.45
CA LEU A 235 -20.23 -44.40 3.58
C LEU A 235 -19.06 -43.46 3.95
N LEU A 236 -19.28 -42.57 4.91
CA LEU A 236 -18.43 -41.44 5.24
C LEU A 236 -18.07 -41.48 6.74
N ASP A 237 -16.78 -41.45 7.04
CA ASP A 237 -16.32 -41.40 8.43
C ASP A 237 -16.69 -40.03 9.04
N PRO A 238 -17.68 -39.91 9.94
CA PRO A 238 -18.19 -38.61 10.40
C PRO A 238 -17.12 -37.79 11.13
N GLU A 239 -16.16 -38.44 11.78
CA GLU A 239 -15.05 -37.80 12.46
C GLU A 239 -14.11 -37.12 11.45
N PHE A 240 -13.86 -37.78 10.33
CA PHE A 240 -13.08 -37.24 9.22
C PHE A 240 -13.70 -35.95 8.68
N TYR A 241 -15.01 -35.95 8.41
CA TYR A 241 -15.73 -34.77 7.91
C TYR A 241 -15.77 -33.62 8.90
N ALA A 242 -16.05 -33.92 10.17
CA ALA A 242 -16.03 -32.93 11.22
C ALA A 242 -14.65 -32.28 11.33
N THR A 243 -13.57 -33.06 11.18
CA THR A 243 -12.19 -32.55 11.20
C THR A 243 -11.90 -31.62 10.03
N LEU A 244 -12.24 -32.01 8.80
CA LEU A 244 -12.07 -31.15 7.62
C LEU A 244 -12.86 -29.86 7.74
N LEU A 245 -14.13 -29.95 8.17
CA LEU A 245 -15.01 -28.81 8.32
C LEU A 245 -14.52 -27.86 9.42
N LEU A 246 -14.02 -28.38 10.53
CA LEU A 246 -13.41 -27.60 11.61
C LEU A 246 -12.19 -26.83 11.10
N VAL A 247 -11.25 -27.51 10.41
CA VAL A 247 -10.04 -26.87 9.87
C VAL A 247 -10.40 -25.80 8.83
N GLY A 248 -11.33 -26.10 7.93
CA GLY A 248 -11.83 -25.12 6.95
C GLY A 248 -12.49 -23.90 7.62
N THR A 249 -13.26 -24.13 8.69
CA THR A 249 -13.90 -23.06 9.48
C THR A 249 -12.86 -22.19 10.18
N VAL A 250 -11.85 -22.80 10.80
CA VAL A 250 -10.75 -22.08 11.47
C VAL A 250 -9.99 -21.21 10.46
N MET A 251 -9.67 -21.75 9.28
CA MET A 251 -9.02 -20.97 8.22
C MET A 251 -9.90 -19.81 7.74
N LEU A 252 -11.20 -20.03 7.57
CA LEU A 252 -12.15 -18.98 7.20
C LEU A 252 -12.23 -17.89 8.27
N VAL A 253 -12.26 -18.26 9.55
CA VAL A 253 -12.26 -17.30 10.67
C VAL A 253 -11.00 -16.44 10.64
N PHE A 254 -9.81 -17.02 10.46
CA PHE A 254 -8.58 -16.23 10.35
C PHE A 254 -8.59 -15.31 9.13
N HIS A 255 -9.12 -15.77 7.99
CA HIS A 255 -9.28 -14.93 6.82
C HIS A 255 -10.24 -13.76 7.07
N VAL A 256 -11.37 -13.99 7.75
CA VAL A 256 -12.31 -12.93 8.16
C VAL A 256 -11.65 -11.94 9.12
N ILE A 257 -10.87 -12.42 10.10
CA ILE A 257 -10.12 -11.55 11.03
C ILE A 257 -9.11 -10.71 10.26
N PHE A 258 -8.34 -11.31 9.35
CA PHE A 258 -7.39 -10.61 8.49
C PHE A 258 -8.07 -9.47 7.72
N GLU A 259 -9.15 -9.80 7.01
CA GLU A 259 -9.91 -8.85 6.19
C GLU A 259 -10.54 -7.76 7.05
N HIS A 260 -11.08 -8.10 8.23
CA HIS A 260 -11.65 -7.12 9.15
C HIS A 260 -10.60 -6.14 9.67
N VAL A 261 -9.44 -6.64 10.09
CA VAL A 261 -8.34 -5.82 10.59
C VAL A 261 -7.80 -4.92 9.47
N TYR A 262 -7.48 -5.50 8.32
CA TYR A 262 -7.02 -4.77 7.14
C TYR A 262 -8.04 -3.70 6.72
N TRP A 263 -9.32 -4.06 6.65
CA TRP A 263 -10.41 -3.16 6.29
C TRP A 263 -10.45 -1.94 7.21
N ARG A 264 -10.48 -2.19 8.51
CA ARG A 264 -10.60 -1.16 9.52
C ARG A 264 -9.43 -0.17 9.47
N GLU A 265 -8.24 -0.66 9.19
CA GLU A 265 -7.02 0.16 9.26
C GLU A 265 -6.76 0.95 7.97
N THR A 266 -7.22 0.46 6.81
CA THR A 266 -6.94 1.08 5.48
C THR A 266 -8.05 2.00 4.96
N GLN A 267 -9.26 1.96 5.53
CA GLN A 267 -10.47 2.58 4.96
C GLN A 267 -10.87 3.90 5.61
N CYS A 268 -9.92 4.65 6.16
CA CYS A 268 -10.27 5.70 7.09
C CYS A 268 -10.16 7.11 6.50
N VAL A 269 -11.30 7.72 6.24
CA VAL A 269 -11.48 9.17 6.23
C VAL A 269 -12.04 9.54 7.60
N MET A 270 -11.37 10.44 8.34
CA MET A 270 -11.87 10.88 9.64
C MET A 270 -13.26 11.53 9.52
N PRO A 271 -14.16 11.31 10.49
CA PRO A 271 -15.47 11.95 10.44
C PRO A 271 -15.25 13.46 10.61
N PRO A 272 -16.00 14.33 9.92
CA PRO A 272 -15.92 15.76 10.16
C PRO A 272 -16.40 16.08 11.59
N CYS A 273 -15.88 17.16 12.17
CA CYS A 273 -16.46 17.75 13.37
C CYS A 273 -17.84 18.35 13.07
N GLU A 274 -18.61 18.68 14.12
CA GLU A 274 -19.92 19.34 13.98
C GLU A 274 -19.80 20.69 13.24
N ASP A 275 -18.67 21.38 13.40
CA ASP A 275 -18.34 22.64 12.72
C ASP A 275 -17.82 22.45 11.28
N GLY A 276 -17.83 21.24 10.74
CA GLY A 276 -17.25 20.89 9.44
C GLY A 276 -15.71 20.89 9.40
N GLN A 277 -15.04 21.22 10.50
CA GLN A 277 -13.57 21.19 10.58
C GLN A 277 -13.04 19.73 10.61
N PRO A 278 -11.78 19.51 10.17
CA PRO A 278 -11.13 18.20 10.28
C PRO A 278 -11.02 17.74 11.75
N TRP A 279 -11.23 16.44 11.97
CA TRP A 279 -11.13 15.87 13.32
C TRP A 279 -9.68 15.75 13.78
N ASP A 280 -9.28 16.60 14.73
CA ASP A 280 -8.01 16.48 15.47
C ASP A 280 -8.19 15.59 16.72
N PRO A 281 -7.59 14.39 16.80
CA PRO A 281 -7.70 13.51 17.97
C PRO A 281 -7.09 14.08 19.26
N ARG A 282 -6.24 15.11 19.18
CA ARG A 282 -5.67 15.78 20.36
C ARG A 282 -6.72 16.62 21.09
N ARG A 283 -7.60 17.26 20.31
CA ARG A 283 -8.64 18.17 20.83
C ARG A 283 -9.95 17.44 21.06
N HIS A 284 -10.38 16.65 20.09
CA HIS A 284 -11.70 16.00 20.09
C HIS A 284 -11.66 14.58 20.67
N GLY A 285 -10.47 14.04 20.93
CA GLY A 285 -10.30 12.66 21.38
C GLY A 285 -10.56 11.64 20.28
N VAL A 286 -10.80 10.39 20.68
CA VAL A 286 -11.05 9.28 19.75
C VAL A 286 -12.53 9.24 19.37
N PRO A 287 -12.90 9.31 18.08
CA PRO A 287 -14.29 9.18 17.63
C PRO A 287 -14.93 7.92 18.19
N ARG A 288 -16.25 7.95 18.47
CA ARG A 288 -16.99 6.81 19.06
C ARG A 288 -16.74 5.49 18.32
N ARG A 289 -16.73 5.52 16.99
CA ARG A 289 -16.47 4.35 16.11
C ARG A 289 -15.09 3.72 16.29
N TYR A 290 -14.14 4.44 16.89
CA TYR A 290 -12.77 4.00 17.11
C TYR A 290 -12.43 3.79 18.59
N ARG A 291 -13.38 3.95 19.51
CA ARG A 291 -13.08 3.82 20.95
C ARG A 291 -12.59 2.42 21.34
N LEU A 292 -13.18 1.37 20.77
CA LEU A 292 -12.88 -0.01 21.16
C LEU A 292 -11.47 -0.44 20.74
N PHE A 293 -11.02 0.02 19.57
CA PHE A 293 -9.77 -0.46 18.96
C PHE A 293 -8.72 0.64 18.76
N GLY A 294 -9.03 1.89 19.13
CA GLY A 294 -8.22 3.07 18.88
C GLY A 294 -8.33 3.64 17.45
N LEU A 295 -7.64 4.75 17.22
CA LEU A 295 -7.50 5.42 15.91
C LEU A 295 -6.82 4.50 14.90
N PRO A 296 -7.22 4.47 13.62
CA PRO A 296 -6.60 3.65 12.59
C PRO A 296 -5.10 3.95 12.39
N SER A 297 -4.37 3.06 11.72
CA SER A 297 -2.94 3.22 11.43
C SER A 297 -2.66 4.32 10.42
N MET A 298 -3.64 4.65 9.58
CA MET A 298 -3.56 5.72 8.60
C MET A 298 -4.95 6.32 8.38
N TRP A 299 -5.03 7.60 8.04
CA TRP A 299 -6.30 8.22 7.65
C TRP A 299 -6.12 9.52 6.88
N PHE A 300 -7.14 9.88 6.11
CA PHE A 300 -7.30 11.22 5.58
C PHE A 300 -8.05 12.09 6.60
N THR A 301 -7.60 13.33 6.79
CA THR A 301 -8.22 14.26 7.75
C THR A 301 -9.60 14.75 7.33
N SER A 302 -9.88 14.77 6.03
CA SER A 302 -11.15 15.19 5.45
C SER A 302 -11.52 14.34 4.22
N PRO A 303 -12.82 14.26 3.86
CA PRO A 303 -13.26 13.65 2.60
C PRO A 303 -12.69 14.37 1.38
N GLU A 304 -12.58 15.70 1.44
CA GLU A 304 -12.00 16.53 0.40
C GLU A 304 -10.56 16.13 0.08
N ALA A 305 -9.73 15.88 1.11
CA ALA A 305 -8.35 15.45 0.91
C ALA A 305 -8.30 14.12 0.15
N HIS A 306 -9.11 13.14 0.57
CA HIS A 306 -9.18 11.83 -0.08
C HIS A 306 -9.67 11.94 -1.53
N ASP A 307 -10.70 12.72 -1.78
CA ASP A 307 -11.30 12.88 -3.12
C ASP A 307 -10.39 13.68 -4.06
N ALA A 308 -9.67 14.69 -3.55
CA ALA A 308 -8.66 15.42 -4.32
C ALA A 308 -7.52 14.49 -4.74
N LEU A 309 -6.95 13.71 -3.83
CA LEU A 309 -5.92 12.72 -4.19
C LEU A 309 -6.43 11.76 -5.27
N ARG A 310 -7.66 11.26 -5.13
CA ARG A 310 -8.28 10.37 -6.11
C ARG A 310 -8.42 11.02 -7.47
N LEU A 311 -8.75 12.31 -7.51
CA LEU A 311 -8.89 13.06 -8.75
C LEU A 311 -7.53 13.26 -9.43
N TRP A 312 -6.50 13.69 -8.70
CA TRP A 312 -5.14 13.84 -9.24
C TRP A 312 -4.64 12.53 -9.84
N ILE A 313 -4.83 11.46 -9.08
CA ILE A 313 -4.51 10.12 -9.51
C ILE A 313 -5.30 9.74 -10.78
N ALA A 314 -6.60 10.06 -10.87
CA ALA A 314 -7.42 9.77 -12.05
C ALA A 314 -6.90 10.43 -13.32
N HIS A 315 -6.54 11.72 -13.24
CA HIS A 315 -6.08 12.49 -14.39
C HIS A 315 -4.65 12.14 -14.81
N ALA A 316 -3.79 11.78 -13.85
CA ALA A 316 -2.43 11.34 -14.14
C ALA A 316 -2.38 10.01 -14.94
N GLN A 317 -3.51 9.32 -15.07
CA GLN A 317 -3.64 8.11 -15.87
C GLN A 317 -4.22 8.38 -17.25
N THR A 318 -3.81 7.58 -18.24
CA THR A 318 -4.41 7.54 -19.58
C THR A 318 -5.76 6.80 -19.61
N LEU A 319 -6.42 6.65 -18.47
CA LEU A 319 -7.72 5.98 -18.42
C LEU A 319 -8.78 6.90 -19.04
N PRO A 320 -9.76 6.34 -19.79
CA PRO A 320 -10.88 7.11 -20.30
C PRO A 320 -11.60 7.83 -19.15
N PRO A 321 -12.08 9.07 -19.34
CA PRO A 321 -12.71 9.88 -18.28
C PRO A 321 -13.95 9.20 -17.66
N GLU A 322 -14.60 8.32 -18.41
CA GLU A 322 -15.75 7.52 -17.94
C GLU A 322 -15.35 6.48 -16.89
N ARG A 323 -14.08 6.01 -16.91
CA ARG A 323 -13.56 5.07 -15.94
C ARG A 323 -13.07 5.84 -14.72
N ARG A 324 -13.98 6.01 -13.75
CA ARG A 324 -13.63 6.50 -12.41
C ARG A 324 -12.39 5.77 -11.91
N CYS A 325 -11.38 6.54 -11.49
CA CYS A 325 -10.14 6.01 -10.94
C CYS A 325 -10.44 4.87 -9.96
N PRO A 326 -9.77 3.71 -10.08
CA PRO A 326 -9.94 2.62 -9.15
C PRO A 326 -9.64 3.06 -7.70
N LYS A 327 -10.06 2.22 -6.75
CA LYS A 327 -9.79 2.42 -5.32
C LYS A 327 -8.29 2.74 -5.12
N ILE A 328 -7.98 3.82 -4.40
CA ILE A 328 -6.61 4.13 -3.95
C ILE A 328 -6.17 3.09 -2.91
N SER A 329 -4.90 2.69 -2.91
CA SER A 329 -4.24 1.91 -1.86
C SER A 329 -3.52 2.83 -0.86
N PRO A 330 -4.20 3.45 0.13
CA PRO A 330 -3.52 4.28 1.13
C PRO A 330 -2.51 3.49 1.97
N GLU A 331 -2.67 2.18 2.07
CA GLU A 331 -1.71 1.29 2.74
C GLU A 331 -0.33 1.32 2.11
N GLU A 332 -0.24 1.26 0.78
CA GLU A 332 1.03 1.31 0.05
C GLU A 332 1.72 2.65 0.31
N MET A 333 0.97 3.76 0.28
CA MET A 333 1.47 5.09 0.65
C MET A 333 1.96 5.15 2.09
N ALA A 334 1.20 4.59 3.03
CA ALA A 334 1.54 4.64 4.45
C ALA A 334 2.81 3.84 4.74
N ILE A 335 2.97 2.68 4.10
CA ILE A 335 4.19 1.86 4.20
C ILE A 335 5.35 2.59 3.51
N PHE A 336 5.11 3.30 2.40
CA PHE A 336 6.15 4.07 1.71
C PHE A 336 6.65 5.24 2.52
N ALA A 337 5.76 5.87 3.30
CA ALA A 337 6.14 6.89 4.26
C ALA A 337 7.06 6.35 5.39
N LEU A 338 7.13 5.02 5.59
CA LEU A 338 8.07 4.43 6.53
C LEU A 338 9.48 4.27 5.94
N ASP A 339 9.61 4.21 4.62
CA ASP A 339 10.90 4.19 3.94
C ASP A 339 11.53 5.60 4.02
N PRO A 340 12.75 5.77 4.56
CA PRO A 340 13.35 7.09 4.68
C PRO A 340 13.48 7.84 3.35
N ASP A 341 13.91 7.14 2.30
CA ASP A 341 14.01 7.70 0.94
C ASP A 341 12.62 7.93 0.33
N GLY A 342 11.69 7.00 0.59
CA GLY A 342 10.33 7.09 0.07
C GLY A 342 9.51 8.22 0.68
N CYS A 343 9.76 8.55 1.95
CA CYS A 343 9.01 9.54 2.69
C CYS A 343 9.17 10.96 2.13
N SER A 344 10.39 11.39 1.81
CA SER A 344 10.66 12.72 1.24
C SER A 344 10.02 12.86 -0.13
N HIS A 345 10.18 11.84 -0.97
CA HIS A 345 9.59 11.75 -2.29
C HIS A 345 8.06 11.77 -2.26
N LEU A 346 7.44 10.97 -1.39
CA LEU A 346 5.99 10.94 -1.23
C LEU A 346 5.45 12.27 -0.72
N ARG A 347 6.14 12.88 0.25
CA ARG A 347 5.78 14.22 0.77
C ARG A 347 5.83 15.25 -0.36
N ASN A 348 6.90 15.27 -1.15
CA ASN A 348 7.06 16.16 -2.29
C ASN A 348 5.94 15.96 -3.33
N ALA A 349 5.64 14.70 -3.66
CA ALA A 349 4.54 14.36 -4.57
C ALA A 349 3.19 14.84 -4.04
N LEU A 350 2.87 14.58 -2.76
CA LEU A 350 1.59 14.98 -2.17
C LEU A 350 1.42 16.50 -2.06
N LEU A 351 2.50 17.23 -1.83
CA LEU A 351 2.47 18.69 -1.75
C LEU A 351 2.40 19.36 -3.12
N HIS A 352 3.26 18.94 -4.06
CA HIS A 352 3.57 19.70 -5.27
C HIS A 352 3.10 19.05 -6.58
N ALA A 353 2.42 17.90 -6.51
CA ALA A 353 1.77 17.30 -7.66
C ALA A 353 0.76 18.27 -8.26
N LYS A 354 0.87 18.51 -9.57
CA LYS A 354 -0.03 19.37 -10.33
C LYS A 354 -1.06 18.52 -11.04
N LEU A 355 -2.27 19.06 -11.17
CA LEU A 355 -3.32 18.38 -11.91
C LEU A 355 -2.92 18.31 -13.38
N TYR A 356 -2.62 17.10 -13.86
CA TYR A 356 -2.13 16.84 -15.20
C TYR A 356 -2.99 15.77 -15.85
N GLY A 357 -3.53 16.09 -17.02
CA GLY A 357 -4.32 15.15 -17.82
C GLY A 357 -3.41 14.37 -18.75
N ALA A 358 -3.26 13.07 -18.51
CA ALA A 358 -2.41 12.23 -19.35
C ALA A 358 -2.96 12.06 -20.78
N HIS A 359 -4.26 12.22 -20.98
CA HIS A 359 -4.89 12.19 -22.31
C HIS A 359 -4.64 13.48 -23.08
N GLU A 360 -4.79 14.63 -22.41
CA GLU A 360 -4.56 15.96 -22.96
C GLU A 360 -3.06 16.29 -23.08
N GLN A 361 -2.21 15.55 -22.36
CA GLN A 361 -0.79 15.83 -22.15
C GLN A 361 -0.53 17.28 -21.71
N ALA A 362 -1.44 17.81 -20.89
CA ALA A 362 -1.46 19.21 -20.48
C ALA A 362 -1.84 19.37 -19.01
N LEU A 363 -1.45 20.50 -18.44
CA LEU A 363 -1.91 20.91 -17.12
C LEU A 363 -3.39 21.29 -17.17
N LEU A 364 -4.10 20.92 -16.12
CA LEU A 364 -5.52 21.18 -15.97
C LEU A 364 -5.74 22.09 -14.76
N ALA A 365 -6.84 22.84 -14.80
CA ALA A 365 -7.39 23.57 -13.68
C ALA A 365 -8.71 22.94 -13.24
N LEU A 366 -8.98 22.95 -11.94
CA LEU A 366 -10.32 22.65 -11.43
C LEU A 366 -11.28 23.80 -11.78
N ASP A 367 -12.48 23.44 -12.20
CA ASP A 367 -13.57 24.40 -12.33
C ASP A 367 -14.19 24.65 -10.94
N GLU A 368 -14.16 25.90 -10.46
CA GLU A 368 -14.69 26.26 -9.13
C GLU A 368 -16.20 25.99 -9.03
N ASP A 369 -16.93 26.15 -10.14
CA ASP A 369 -18.39 25.96 -10.20
C ASP A 369 -18.76 24.47 -10.25
N GLN A 370 -17.84 23.63 -10.74
CA GLN A 370 -18.03 22.20 -10.88
C GLN A 370 -16.83 21.47 -10.26
N LEU A 371 -16.92 21.17 -8.95
CA LEU A 371 -15.95 20.44 -8.11
C LEU A 371 -15.33 19.15 -8.71
N ARG A 372 -15.78 18.69 -9.88
CA ARG A 372 -15.26 17.50 -10.59
C ARG A 372 -14.97 17.72 -12.07
N ALA A 373 -15.27 18.89 -12.62
CA ALA A 373 -14.89 19.21 -13.98
C ALA A 373 -13.47 19.80 -13.96
N SER A 374 -12.65 19.31 -14.87
CA SER A 374 -11.33 19.86 -15.14
C SER A 374 -11.37 20.55 -16.49
N ARG A 375 -10.76 21.72 -16.60
CA ARG A 375 -10.53 22.42 -17.87
C ARG A 375 -9.04 22.52 -18.15
N LEU A 376 -8.68 22.75 -19.40
CA LEU A 376 -7.29 23.11 -19.74
C LEU A 376 -6.92 24.38 -18.97
N LEU A 377 -5.74 24.37 -18.35
CA LEU A 377 -5.19 25.55 -17.69
C LEU A 377 -5.05 26.67 -18.74
N GLU A 378 -5.36 27.92 -18.39
CA GLU A 378 -5.19 29.07 -19.29
C GLU A 378 -3.84 29.75 -19.07
N PRO A 379 -3.09 30.21 -20.10
CA PRO A 379 -1.68 30.64 -19.99
C PRO A 379 -1.29 31.63 -18.87
N ARG A 380 -2.27 32.33 -18.27
CA ARG A 380 -2.08 33.29 -17.17
C ARG A 380 -2.35 32.71 -15.78
N GLU A 381 -2.90 31.52 -15.71
CA GLU A 381 -3.23 30.82 -14.47
C GLU A 381 -2.03 30.02 -13.96
N GLU A 382 -1.92 29.96 -12.64
CA GLU A 382 -0.93 29.13 -11.98
C GLU A 382 -1.47 27.70 -11.87
N PRO A 383 -0.64 26.67 -12.12
CA PRO A 383 -1.07 25.28 -11.97
C PRO A 383 -1.47 24.98 -10.54
N GLU A 384 -2.64 24.37 -10.35
CA GLU A 384 -3.08 23.98 -9.02
C GLU A 384 -2.27 22.79 -8.51
N GLU A 385 -1.69 22.96 -7.31
CA GLU A 385 -1.00 21.88 -6.59
C GLU A 385 -1.99 21.11 -5.70
N LEU A 386 -1.75 19.80 -5.52
CA LEU A 386 -2.55 18.96 -4.63
C LEU A 386 -2.56 19.50 -3.19
N GLY A 387 -1.42 20.04 -2.73
CA GLY A 387 -1.31 20.71 -1.44
C GLY A 387 -1.60 19.81 -0.24
N MET A 388 -1.40 18.50 -0.39
CA MET A 388 -1.67 17.54 0.68
C MET A 388 -0.44 17.32 1.55
N ASN A 389 -0.60 17.49 2.86
CA ASN A 389 0.47 17.29 3.82
C ASN A 389 0.56 15.81 4.23
N LEU A 390 1.77 15.24 4.18
CA LEU A 390 2.08 13.99 4.87
C LEU A 390 2.40 14.30 6.33
N VAL A 391 1.67 13.68 7.27
CA VAL A 391 1.82 13.94 8.70
C VAL A 391 1.96 12.64 9.46
N PHE A 392 2.96 12.54 10.33
CA PHE A 392 3.05 11.43 11.28
C PHE A 392 2.32 11.76 12.57
N TYR A 393 1.60 10.78 13.11
CA TYR A 393 0.93 10.87 14.40
C TYR A 393 1.49 9.83 15.36
N ASP A 394 1.98 10.26 16.53
CA ASP A 394 2.37 9.35 17.61
C ASP A 394 1.24 9.26 18.65
N ASN A 395 0.63 8.09 18.75
CA ASN A 395 -0.48 7.86 19.66
C ASN A 395 -0.09 7.95 21.15
N GLN A 396 1.19 7.77 21.51
CA GLN A 396 1.62 7.87 22.91
C GLN A 396 1.81 9.33 23.34
N SER A 397 2.49 10.14 22.53
CA SER A 397 2.67 11.57 22.81
C SER A 397 1.44 12.40 22.45
N ARG A 398 0.55 11.86 21.60
CA ARG A 398 -0.55 12.60 20.95
C ARG A 398 -0.02 13.82 20.21
N GLU A 399 1.14 13.71 19.58
CA GLU A 399 1.75 14.78 18.80
C GLU A 399 1.73 14.45 17.31
N TYR A 400 1.58 15.49 16.49
CA TYR A 400 1.85 15.43 15.07
C TYR A 400 3.29 15.85 14.82
N SER A 401 3.95 15.17 13.89
CA SER A 401 5.24 15.56 13.35
C SER A 401 5.18 15.54 11.83
N LEU A 402 5.79 16.53 11.19
CA LEU A 402 6.06 16.48 9.76
C LEU A 402 7.32 15.63 9.52
N PRO A 403 7.44 14.98 8.36
CA PRO A 403 8.71 14.42 7.95
C PRO A 403 9.71 15.57 7.74
N ASP A 404 10.75 15.62 8.55
CA ASP A 404 11.88 16.54 8.32
C ASP A 404 12.69 16.08 7.10
N GLU A 405 13.41 16.98 6.42
CA GLU A 405 14.32 16.61 5.33
C GLU A 405 15.39 15.59 5.81
N ASP A 406 15.80 15.70 7.09
CA ASP A 406 16.75 14.79 7.75
C ASP A 406 16.08 13.56 8.41
N TYR A 407 14.95 13.11 7.86
CA TYR A 407 14.14 12.02 8.45
C TYR A 407 14.93 10.74 8.75
N HIS A 408 15.99 10.45 7.98
CA HIS A 408 16.91 9.33 8.22
C HIS A 408 17.49 9.33 9.65
N GLN A 409 17.83 10.49 10.21
CA GLN A 409 18.37 10.61 11.56
C GLN A 409 17.26 10.54 12.63
N GLY A 410 16.05 11.01 12.28
CA GLY A 410 14.90 11.09 13.19
C GLY A 410 14.25 9.74 13.53
N GLN A 411 14.25 8.76 12.63
CA GLN A 411 13.60 7.46 12.87
C GLN A 411 14.14 6.72 14.10
N VAL A 412 15.44 6.83 14.36
CA VAL A 412 16.08 6.23 15.54
C VAL A 412 15.45 6.75 16.83
N HIS A 413 15.06 8.03 16.87
CA HIS A 413 14.48 8.65 18.06
C HIS A 413 13.02 8.25 18.30
N LEU A 414 12.25 8.01 17.25
CA LEU A 414 10.84 7.59 17.35
C LEU A 414 10.70 6.16 17.92
N LEU A 415 11.63 5.29 17.54
CA LEU A 415 11.69 3.90 18.02
C LEU A 415 12.24 3.81 19.46
N ARG A 416 13.25 4.61 19.80
CA ARG A 416 13.96 4.50 21.09
C ARG A 416 13.17 4.99 22.31
N ARG A 417 12.10 5.77 22.10
CA ARG A 417 11.32 6.38 23.20
C ARG A 417 10.33 5.42 23.89
N GLY A 418 10.02 4.28 23.28
CA GLY A 418 9.31 3.18 23.94
C GLY A 418 10.34 2.23 24.53
N GLY A 419 10.55 2.29 25.85
CA GLY A 419 11.65 1.59 26.53
C GLY A 419 11.84 0.13 26.08
N SER A 420 13.12 -0.22 25.86
CA SER A 420 13.69 -1.58 25.75
C SER A 420 12.66 -2.71 25.64
N MET A 421 11.94 -2.78 24.52
CA MET A 421 11.46 -4.07 24.03
C MET A 421 12.66 -4.73 23.39
N GLY A 422 13.07 -5.89 23.93
CA GLY A 422 14.16 -6.69 23.42
C GLY A 422 14.13 -6.77 21.90
N THR A 423 15.29 -6.60 21.30
CA THR A 423 15.52 -6.63 19.86
C THR A 423 15.13 -8.01 19.31
N TYR A 424 13.85 -8.21 19.01
CA TYR A 424 13.41 -9.35 18.21
C TYR A 424 13.83 -9.05 16.77
N ILE A 425 15.05 -9.46 16.43
CA ILE A 425 15.50 -9.61 15.06
C ILE A 425 14.52 -10.59 14.41
N LEU A 426 13.74 -10.14 13.43
CA LEU A 426 12.97 -11.01 12.57
C LEU A 426 13.93 -12.02 11.93
N PRO A 427 13.79 -13.34 12.19
CA PRO A 427 14.62 -14.33 11.53
C PRO A 427 14.16 -14.42 10.07
N GLY A 428 14.96 -13.89 9.14
CA GLY A 428 14.71 -14.06 7.70
C GLY A 428 15.17 -12.95 6.76
N GLN A 429 15.56 -11.76 7.24
CA GLN A 429 15.90 -10.61 6.38
C GLN A 429 17.36 -10.13 6.50
N ARG A 430 18.31 -11.04 6.76
CA ARG A 430 19.75 -10.79 6.53
C ARG A 430 20.19 -11.48 5.24
N GLY A 431 19.73 -10.94 4.12
CA GLY A 431 20.40 -11.09 2.83
C GLY A 431 20.81 -9.70 2.39
N THR A 432 22.03 -9.28 2.73
CA THR A 432 22.67 -8.16 2.06
C THR A 432 22.85 -8.56 0.59
N TRP A 433 22.00 -8.04 -0.28
CA TRP A 433 22.20 -8.11 -1.73
C TRP A 433 23.37 -7.20 -2.09
N SER A 434 24.59 -7.74 -1.97
CA SER A 434 25.74 -7.22 -2.69
C SER A 434 25.64 -7.73 -4.12
N PHE A 435 25.20 -6.87 -5.03
CA PHE A 435 25.29 -7.11 -6.47
C PHE A 435 26.76 -7.01 -6.87
N ASP A 436 27.50 -8.11 -6.73
CA ASP A 436 28.83 -8.23 -7.34
C ASP A 436 28.65 -8.77 -8.77
N LYS A 437 28.84 -7.89 -9.75
CA LYS A 437 28.88 -8.23 -11.18
C LYS A 437 30.18 -9.00 -11.47
N GLY A 438 30.18 -10.29 -11.14
CA GLY A 438 31.27 -11.22 -11.42
C GLY A 438 30.94 -12.21 -12.53
N ARG A 439 31.37 -11.90 -13.76
CA ARG A 439 31.76 -12.81 -14.85
C ARG A 439 31.11 -14.21 -14.90
N GLY A 440 30.12 -14.37 -15.77
CA GLY A 440 29.75 -15.68 -16.31
C GLY A 440 30.83 -16.19 -17.26
N ALA A 441 31.57 -17.21 -16.81
CA ALA A 441 32.41 -18.04 -17.66
C ALA A 441 31.54 -19.06 -18.41
N CYS A 442 31.86 -19.26 -19.69
CA CYS A 442 31.38 -20.35 -20.52
C CYS A 442 31.52 -21.70 -19.80
N LEU A 443 30.50 -22.54 -19.90
CA LEU A 443 30.68 -23.99 -19.86
C LEU A 443 29.82 -24.63 -20.95
N GLN A 444 30.55 -25.03 -21.99
CA GLN A 444 30.18 -25.99 -23.01
C GLN A 444 30.19 -27.41 -22.41
N ASP A 445 29.30 -28.23 -22.97
CA ASP A 445 29.40 -29.68 -23.23
C ASP A 445 28.98 -30.73 -22.18
N SER A 446 28.25 -31.72 -22.75
CA SER A 446 28.03 -33.12 -22.34
C SER A 446 26.99 -33.35 -21.22
N VAL A 447 25.96 -34.20 -21.31
CA VAL A 447 25.58 -35.35 -22.19
C VAL A 447 24.07 -35.28 -22.43
#